data_AF-A0A938W4S5-F1
#
_entry.id   AF-A0A938W4S5-F1
#
_cell.length_a   1.000
_cell.length_b   1.000
_cell.length_c   1.000
_cell.angle_alpha   90.00
_cell.angle_beta   90.00
_cell.angle_gamma   90.00
#
_symmetry.space_group_name_H-M   'P 1'
#
loop_
_entity.id
_entity.type
_entity.pdbx_description
1 polymer ?
#
loop_
_entity_poly.entity_id
_entity_poly.type
_entity_poly.pdbx_seq_one_letter_code
_entity_poly.pdbx_strand_id
1 'polypeptide(L)'
;MTKIIHKELSYVTHGALLRVFNTLGPMLPECFYQDATMLELTGLGIQCEKEKEFEVFYRDVRVGHYFVDIWIENGKLILELKVASQIMPVHKVQALSYLKVTGADLAIVVNFGAGSLETERMPNYLRDKKVSFEWQQRPAADDWLYPELSNQLLEVLHRVHFELGPGFLNRLYRRATMVELQYQGLGYEYIQRVPVLYNGHQLGEHAANLICVENKILLATVAVDLLERNLQERLKARLRHLGYKLGLLANFNSTTLQVAPIRV
;
A
#
# COMPACT_ATOMS: atom_id res chain seq x y z
N MET A 1 -30.91 13.15 6.16
CA MET A 1 -29.91 12.63 7.11
C MET A 1 -29.19 11.47 6.46
N THR A 2 -27.86 11.51 6.38
CA THR A 2 -27.07 10.40 5.83
C THR A 2 -27.19 9.18 6.73
N LYS A 3 -27.59 8.02 6.19
CA LYS A 3 -27.74 6.78 6.96
C LYS A 3 -26.34 6.26 7.35
N ILE A 4 -26.08 6.15 8.66
CA ILE A 4 -24.85 5.58 9.18
C ILE A 4 -24.94 4.05 9.10
N ILE A 5 -23.96 3.42 8.43
CA ILE A 5 -23.82 1.96 8.37
C ILE A 5 -23.49 1.43 9.77
N HIS A 6 -24.19 0.37 10.21
CA HIS A 6 -24.03 -0.25 11.53
C HIS A 6 -23.99 0.79 12.66
N LYS A 7 -25.02 1.63 12.74
CA LYS A 7 -25.09 2.82 13.62
C LYS A 7 -24.77 2.48 15.07
N GLU A 8 -25.44 1.48 15.64
CA GLU A 8 -25.29 1.08 17.05
C GLU A 8 -23.87 0.58 17.31
N LEU A 9 -23.38 -0.37 16.50
CA LEU A 9 -22.03 -0.91 16.59
C LEU A 9 -20.96 0.19 16.46
N SER A 10 -21.16 1.13 15.53
CA SER A 10 -20.27 2.28 15.31
C SER A 10 -20.18 3.20 16.53
N TYR A 11 -21.27 3.42 17.26
CA TYR A 11 -21.26 4.25 18.46
C TYR A 11 -20.64 3.53 19.65
N VAL A 12 -20.98 2.26 19.86
CA VAL A 12 -20.40 1.46 20.95
C VAL A 12 -18.89 1.32 20.75
N THR A 13 -18.44 1.04 19.53
CA THR A 13 -17.02 0.95 19.18
C THR A 13 -16.31 2.29 19.40
N HIS A 14 -16.92 3.42 18.99
CA HIS A 14 -16.34 4.74 19.24
C HIS A 14 -16.21 5.05 20.74
N GLY A 15 -17.20 4.66 21.55
CA GLY A 15 -17.14 4.79 23.00
C GLY A 15 -16.00 3.96 23.63
N ALA A 16 -15.75 2.76 23.11
CA ALA A 16 -14.59 1.95 23.52
C ALA A 16 -13.27 2.63 23.19
N LEU A 17 -13.11 3.13 21.96
CA LEU A 17 -11.91 3.85 21.53
C LEU A 17 -11.63 5.11 22.38
N LEU A 18 -12.69 5.85 22.75
CA LEU A 18 -12.57 6.99 23.66
C LEU A 18 -12.06 6.60 25.05
N ARG A 19 -12.54 5.48 25.61
CA ARG A 19 -12.03 4.97 26.89
C ARG A 19 -10.56 4.60 26.79
N VAL A 20 -10.17 3.87 25.74
CA VAL A 20 -8.76 3.54 25.47
C VAL A 20 -7.90 4.80 25.43
N PHE A 21 -8.31 5.81 24.64
CA PHE A 21 -7.57 7.07 24.53
C PHE A 21 -7.47 7.81 25.87
N ASN A 22 -8.57 7.91 26.61
CA ASN A 22 -8.60 8.60 27.91
C ASN A 22 -7.76 7.90 28.97
N THR A 23 -7.62 6.57 28.90
CA THR A 23 -6.82 5.78 29.84
C THR A 23 -5.34 5.81 29.49
N LEU A 24 -4.98 5.63 28.21
CA LEU A 24 -3.59 5.50 27.79
C LEU A 24 -2.92 6.84 27.45
N GLY A 25 -3.69 7.84 27.04
CA GLY A 25 -3.17 9.07 26.44
C GLY A 25 -2.53 8.82 25.05
N PRO A 26 -1.95 9.85 24.42
CA PRO A 26 -1.27 9.74 23.13
C PRO A 26 0.18 9.24 23.26
N MET A 27 0.86 9.06 22.12
CA MET A 27 2.30 8.77 21.98
C MET A 27 2.78 7.36 22.37
N LEU A 28 1.89 6.38 22.54
CA LEU A 28 2.30 4.98 22.62
C LEU A 28 2.40 4.35 21.22
N PRO A 29 3.17 3.26 21.05
CA PRO A 29 3.11 2.45 19.84
C PRO A 29 1.71 1.91 19.53
N GLU A 30 1.35 1.80 18.25
CA GLU A 30 0.04 1.33 17.75
C GLU A 30 -0.41 0.02 18.38
N CYS A 31 0.51 -0.92 18.62
CA CYS A 31 0.21 -2.23 19.21
C CYS A 31 -0.46 -2.13 20.59
N PHE A 32 -0.12 -1.14 21.41
CA PHE A 32 -0.74 -0.96 22.72
C PHE A 32 -2.20 -0.50 22.61
N TYR A 33 -2.51 0.40 21.67
CA TYR A 33 -3.88 0.82 21.41
C TYR A 33 -4.71 -0.33 20.83
N GLN A 34 -4.11 -1.15 19.97
CA GLN A 34 -4.75 -2.34 19.43
C GLN A 34 -5.11 -3.34 20.54
N ASP A 35 -4.16 -3.66 21.43
CA ASP A 35 -4.39 -4.58 22.54
C ASP A 35 -5.44 -4.05 23.53
N ALA A 36 -5.37 -2.77 23.89
CA ALA A 36 -6.36 -2.14 24.76
C ALA A 36 -7.76 -2.09 24.12
N THR A 37 -7.84 -1.82 22.82
CA THR A 37 -9.11 -1.82 22.08
C THR A 37 -9.71 -3.23 22.03
N MET A 38 -8.90 -4.27 21.83
CA MET A 38 -9.35 -5.66 21.88
C MET A 38 -9.95 -6.02 23.25
N LEU A 39 -9.30 -5.61 24.34
CA LEU A 39 -9.80 -5.82 25.71
C LEU A 39 -11.14 -5.12 25.93
N GLU A 40 -11.25 -3.85 25.54
CA GLU A 40 -12.48 -3.06 25.67
C GLU A 40 -13.64 -3.65 24.87
N LEU A 41 -13.41 -4.02 23.60
CA LEU A 41 -14.45 -4.60 22.74
C LEU A 41 -14.89 -5.98 23.25
N THR A 42 -13.94 -6.83 23.65
CA THR A 42 -14.25 -8.16 24.21
C THR A 42 -15.03 -8.04 25.52
N GLY A 43 -14.67 -7.08 26.38
CA GLY A 43 -15.39 -6.80 27.64
C GLY A 43 -16.83 -6.32 27.43
N LEU A 44 -17.12 -5.72 26.27
CA LEU A 44 -18.46 -5.35 25.83
C LEU A 44 -19.22 -6.50 25.14
N GLY A 45 -18.61 -7.68 25.00
CA GLY A 45 -19.19 -8.83 24.30
C GLY A 45 -19.22 -8.69 22.78
N ILE A 46 -18.43 -7.78 22.21
CA ILE A 46 -18.32 -7.59 20.75
C ILE A 46 -17.34 -8.62 20.19
N GLN A 47 -17.74 -9.37 19.16
CA GLN A 47 -16.83 -10.30 18.50
C GLN A 47 -15.79 -9.51 17.69
N CYS A 48 -14.51 -9.64 18.04
CA CYS A 48 -13.41 -9.02 17.31
C CYS A 48 -12.17 -9.93 17.21
N GLU A 49 -11.40 -9.75 16.14
CA GLU A 49 -10.16 -10.46 15.86
C GLU A 49 -9.06 -9.43 15.53
N LYS A 50 -7.91 -9.56 16.19
CA LYS A 50 -6.72 -8.74 15.92
C LYS A 50 -5.95 -9.32 14.73
N GLU A 51 -5.41 -8.45 13.89
CA GLU A 51 -4.51 -8.82 12.77
C GLU A 51 -5.10 -9.93 11.89
N LYS A 52 -6.38 -9.81 11.52
CA LYS A 52 -7.04 -10.82 10.69
C LYS A 52 -6.44 -10.84 9.30
N GLU A 53 -5.99 -12.01 8.86
CA GLU A 53 -5.35 -12.23 7.58
C GLU A 53 -6.36 -12.33 6.43
N PHE A 54 -6.07 -11.66 5.31
CA PHE A 54 -6.81 -11.74 4.06
C PHE A 54 -5.86 -11.96 2.89
N GLU A 55 -6.30 -12.79 1.94
CA GLU A 55 -5.60 -12.95 0.67
C GLU A 55 -5.88 -11.75 -0.24
N VAL A 56 -4.83 -11.26 -0.91
CA VAL A 56 -4.92 -10.18 -1.88
C VAL A 56 -4.69 -10.75 -3.27
N PHE A 57 -5.63 -10.47 -4.16
CA PHE A 57 -5.60 -10.89 -5.56
C PHE A 57 -5.44 -9.69 -6.49
N TYR A 58 -4.76 -9.92 -7.60
CA TYR A 58 -4.66 -9.01 -8.73
C TYR A 58 -4.86 -9.83 -10.01
N ARG A 59 -5.84 -9.47 -10.86
CA ARG A 59 -6.19 -10.25 -12.07
C ARG A 59 -6.37 -11.75 -11.78
N ASP A 60 -7.11 -12.09 -10.73
CA ASP A 60 -7.33 -13.46 -10.24
C ASP A 60 -6.07 -14.22 -9.78
N VAL A 61 -4.90 -13.58 -9.78
CA VAL A 61 -3.65 -14.13 -9.25
C VAL A 61 -3.44 -13.66 -7.83
N ARG A 62 -3.22 -14.60 -6.90
CA ARG A 62 -2.88 -14.26 -5.50
C ARG A 62 -1.50 -13.59 -5.45
N VAL A 63 -1.46 -12.32 -5.05
CA VAL A 63 -0.22 -11.52 -4.93
C VAL A 63 0.34 -11.49 -3.51
N GLY A 64 -0.47 -11.82 -2.50
CA GLY A 64 0.02 -11.99 -1.14
C GLY A 64 -1.08 -11.97 -0.10
N HIS A 65 -0.69 -11.62 1.12
CA HIS A 65 -1.57 -11.51 2.27
C HIS A 65 -1.43 -10.14 2.90
N TYR A 66 -2.52 -9.68 3.51
CA TYR A 66 -2.61 -8.44 4.26
C TYR A 66 -3.36 -8.70 5.58
N PHE A 67 -3.07 -7.89 6.61
CA PHE A 67 -3.60 -8.05 7.96
C PHE A 67 -4.32 -6.76 8.35
N VAL A 68 -5.61 -6.87 8.64
CA VAL A 68 -6.41 -5.77 9.18
C VAL A 68 -6.14 -5.63 10.68
N ASP A 69 -5.98 -4.40 11.19
CA ASP A 69 -5.64 -4.19 12.61
C ASP A 69 -6.68 -4.84 13.54
N ILE A 70 -7.97 -4.51 13.38
CA ILE A 70 -9.06 -5.15 14.12
C ILE A 70 -10.26 -5.41 13.21
N TRP A 71 -10.64 -6.67 13.10
CA TRP A 71 -11.83 -7.15 12.39
C TRP A 71 -12.99 -7.35 13.37
N ILE A 72 -14.16 -6.76 13.11
CA ILE A 72 -15.28 -6.76 14.06
C ILE A 72 -16.54 -7.36 13.43
N GLU A 73 -17.24 -8.18 14.21
CA GLU A 73 -18.58 -8.69 13.91
C GLU A 73 -18.69 -9.33 12.52
N ASN A 74 -17.72 -10.20 12.17
CA ASN A 74 -17.68 -10.90 10.89
C ASN A 74 -17.71 -9.97 9.66
N GLY A 75 -17.11 -8.78 9.77
CA GLY A 75 -16.92 -7.86 8.63
C GLY A 75 -17.92 -6.73 8.55
N LYS A 76 -18.75 -6.55 9.58
CA LYS A 76 -19.55 -5.32 9.70
C LYS A 76 -18.64 -4.10 9.85
N LEU A 77 -17.54 -4.23 10.59
CA LEU A 77 -16.64 -3.11 10.86
C LEU A 77 -15.17 -3.54 10.86
N ILE A 78 -14.31 -2.67 10.33
CA ILE A 78 -12.86 -2.71 10.46
C ILE A 78 -12.42 -1.49 11.28
N LEU A 79 -11.45 -1.66 12.15
CA LEU A 79 -10.66 -0.54 12.67
C LEU A 79 -9.30 -0.53 11.99
N GLU A 80 -8.90 0.64 11.52
CA GLU A 80 -7.55 0.95 11.04
C GLU A 80 -6.94 1.94 12.02
N LEU A 81 -5.95 1.50 12.79
CA LEU A 81 -5.36 2.28 13.86
C LEU A 81 -4.13 3.03 13.35
N LYS A 82 -3.97 4.25 13.85
CA LYS A 82 -2.83 5.12 13.54
C LYS A 82 -2.32 5.80 14.80
N VAL A 83 -1.02 6.00 14.87
CA VAL A 83 -0.39 6.95 15.79
C VAL A 83 0.35 7.99 14.97
N ALA A 84 -0.35 9.07 14.65
CA ALA A 84 0.15 10.16 13.82
C ALA A 84 -0.30 11.52 14.38
N SER A 85 0.28 12.61 13.88
CA SER A 85 -0.15 13.96 14.27
C SER A 85 -1.58 14.30 13.84
N GLN A 86 -2.07 13.67 12.76
CA GLN A 86 -3.44 13.79 12.27
C GLN A 86 -3.80 12.64 11.32
N ILE A 87 -5.10 12.40 11.08
CA ILE A 87 -5.56 11.52 9.99
C ILE A 87 -5.26 12.15 8.62
N MET A 88 -4.29 11.58 7.90
CA MET A 88 -3.91 12.00 6.55
C MET A 88 -4.84 11.41 5.48
N PRO A 89 -4.98 12.05 4.30
CA PRO A 89 -5.75 11.51 3.19
C PRO A 89 -5.34 10.09 2.78
N VAL A 90 -4.03 9.77 2.85
CA VAL A 90 -3.51 8.42 2.56
C VAL A 90 -4.09 7.35 3.48
N HIS A 91 -4.33 7.65 4.76
CA HIS A 91 -4.96 6.70 5.70
C HIS A 91 -6.40 6.38 5.29
N LYS A 92 -7.13 7.38 4.78
CA LYS A 92 -8.52 7.22 4.32
C LYS A 92 -8.59 6.31 3.09
N VAL A 93 -7.73 6.54 2.09
CA VAL A 93 -7.70 5.71 0.88
C VAL A 93 -7.15 4.31 1.17
N GLN A 94 -6.23 4.15 2.12
CA GLN A 94 -5.78 2.85 2.61
C GLN A 94 -6.93 2.04 3.21
N ALA A 95 -7.76 2.64 4.07
CA ALA A 95 -8.95 1.97 4.59
C ALA A 95 -9.92 1.54 3.47
N LEU A 96 -10.08 2.34 2.41
CA LEU A 96 -10.88 1.96 1.24
C LEU A 96 -10.28 0.75 0.49
N SER A 97 -8.96 0.68 0.35
CA SER A 97 -8.28 -0.51 -0.21
C SER A 97 -8.61 -1.78 0.57
N TYR A 98 -8.67 -1.68 1.91
CA TYR A 98 -8.97 -2.81 2.77
C TYR A 98 -10.43 -3.23 2.70
N LEU A 99 -11.36 -2.28 2.63
CA LEU A 99 -12.77 -2.58 2.38
C LEU A 99 -12.98 -3.31 1.04
N LYS A 100 -12.21 -2.95 0.02
CA LYS A 100 -12.26 -3.63 -1.29
C LYS A 100 -11.78 -5.09 -1.19
N VAL A 101 -10.68 -5.35 -0.48
CA VAL A 101 -10.12 -6.71 -0.34
C VAL A 101 -10.99 -7.59 0.56
N THR A 102 -11.45 -7.05 1.68
CA THR A 102 -12.12 -7.84 2.72
C THR A 102 -13.62 -8.00 2.50
N GLY A 103 -14.23 -7.11 1.71
CA GLY A 103 -15.67 -7.03 1.55
C GLY A 103 -16.42 -6.48 2.77
N ALA A 104 -15.71 -5.94 3.78
CA ALA A 104 -16.35 -5.34 4.95
C ALA A 104 -17.22 -4.12 4.60
N ASP A 105 -18.21 -3.83 5.43
CA ASP A 105 -19.19 -2.77 5.14
C ASP A 105 -18.68 -1.37 5.49
N LEU A 106 -17.88 -1.25 6.55
CA LEU A 106 -17.42 0.01 7.12
C LEU A 106 -16.02 -0.13 7.72
N ALA A 107 -15.14 0.85 7.47
CA ALA A 107 -13.90 1.01 8.21
C ALA A 107 -13.97 2.29 9.05
N ILE A 108 -13.40 2.27 10.25
CA ILE A 108 -13.11 3.47 11.03
C ILE A 108 -11.60 3.64 11.10
N VAL A 109 -11.10 4.71 10.50
CA VAL A 109 -9.71 5.13 10.69
C VAL A 109 -9.66 5.87 12.01
N VAL A 110 -8.78 5.43 12.91
CA VAL A 110 -8.65 5.97 14.26
C VAL A 110 -7.23 6.47 14.44
N ASN A 111 -7.06 7.72 14.88
CA ASN A 111 -5.76 8.24 15.24
C ASN A 111 -5.68 8.51 16.74
N PHE A 112 -4.76 7.81 17.40
CA PHE A 112 -4.46 7.98 18.83
C PHE A 112 -3.27 8.93 19.09
N GLY A 113 -2.57 9.39 18.05
CA GLY A 113 -1.36 10.21 18.20
C GLY A 113 -1.60 11.71 18.37
N ALA A 114 -2.81 12.20 18.06
CA ALA A 114 -3.17 13.61 18.17
C ALA A 114 -3.51 14.00 19.62
N GLY A 115 -3.72 15.30 19.86
CA GLY A 115 -4.12 15.83 21.17
C GLY A 115 -5.51 15.37 21.65
N SER A 116 -6.30 14.78 20.75
CA SER A 116 -7.59 14.16 21.01
C SER A 116 -7.76 12.95 20.10
N LEU A 117 -8.60 11.99 20.47
CA LEU A 117 -8.97 10.90 19.58
C LEU A 117 -9.62 11.43 18.29
N GLU A 118 -9.02 11.15 17.14
CA GLU A 118 -9.63 11.44 15.85
C GLU A 118 -10.20 10.16 15.25
N THR A 119 -11.39 10.24 14.65
CA THR A 119 -12.01 9.09 13.97
C THR A 119 -12.66 9.52 12.67
N GLU A 120 -12.47 8.74 11.61
CA GLU A 120 -13.07 8.95 10.29
C GLU A 120 -13.76 7.67 9.81
N ARG A 121 -15.03 7.78 9.42
CA ARG A 121 -15.83 6.64 8.95
C ARG A 121 -15.75 6.54 7.43
N MET A 122 -15.33 5.38 6.95
CA MET A 122 -15.16 5.07 5.54
C MET A 122 -16.12 3.94 5.14
N PRO A 123 -17.30 4.25 4.59
CA PRO A 123 -18.21 3.23 4.10
C PRO A 123 -17.67 2.57 2.83
N ASN A 124 -17.97 1.29 2.65
CA ASN A 124 -17.60 0.57 1.44
C ASN A 124 -18.52 0.91 0.25
N TYR A 125 -18.41 2.13 -0.26
CA TYR A 125 -19.13 2.56 -1.46
C TYR A 125 -18.62 1.92 -2.75
N LEU A 126 -17.47 1.23 -2.69
CA LEU A 126 -16.84 0.60 -3.84
C LEU A 126 -17.48 -0.75 -4.16
N ARG A 127 -18.14 -1.40 -3.18
CA ARG A 127 -18.86 -2.67 -3.36
C ARG A 127 -19.82 -2.64 -4.54
N ASP A 128 -20.53 -1.52 -4.71
CA ASP A 128 -21.59 -1.38 -5.72
C ASP A 128 -21.16 -0.56 -6.95
N LYS A 129 -19.92 -0.06 -6.98
CA LYS A 129 -19.43 0.79 -8.07
C LYS A 129 -18.44 0.05 -8.96
N LYS A 130 -18.82 -0.16 -10.22
CA LYS A 130 -17.86 -0.49 -11.28
C LYS A 130 -17.20 0.80 -11.75
N VAL A 131 -15.98 1.05 -11.28
CA VAL A 131 -15.14 2.13 -11.80
C VAL A 131 -14.20 1.54 -12.85
N SER A 132 -14.22 2.09 -14.06
CA SER A 132 -13.28 1.74 -15.12
C SER A 132 -11.96 2.50 -14.92
N PHE A 133 -10.85 1.81 -15.21
CA PHE A 133 -9.57 2.48 -15.36
C PHE A 133 -9.45 3.01 -16.78
N GLU A 134 -9.19 4.31 -16.90
CA GLU A 134 -8.91 4.96 -18.18
C GLU A 134 -7.47 5.49 -18.17
N TRP A 135 -6.65 4.97 -19.09
CA TRP A 135 -5.31 5.49 -19.31
C TRP A 135 -5.33 6.47 -20.46
N GLN A 136 -4.82 7.68 -20.20
CA GLN A 136 -4.48 8.62 -21.24
C GLN A 136 -2.98 8.59 -21.42
N GLN A 137 -2.55 8.37 -22.65
CA GLN A 137 -1.14 8.41 -23.01
C GLN A 137 -0.55 9.75 -22.57
N ARG A 138 0.37 9.72 -21.61
CA ARG A 138 1.11 10.91 -21.20
C ARG A 138 2.42 10.90 -21.96
N PRO A 139 2.87 11.99 -22.60
CA PRO A 139 4.25 12.02 -23.04
C PRO A 139 5.11 11.71 -21.82
N ALA A 140 5.88 10.62 -21.86
CA ALA A 140 7.01 10.50 -20.96
C ALA A 140 7.80 11.79 -21.19
N ALA A 141 8.08 12.56 -20.12
CA ALA A 141 8.68 13.89 -20.27
C ALA A 141 9.80 13.81 -21.32
N ASP A 142 9.84 14.75 -22.27
CA ASP A 142 10.52 14.62 -23.58
C ASP A 142 11.96 14.08 -23.53
N ASP A 143 12.56 14.15 -22.35
CA ASP A 143 13.91 13.69 -22.05
C ASP A 143 14.02 12.18 -21.75
N TRP A 144 12.94 11.43 -21.50
CA TRP A 144 13.00 10.03 -21.01
C TRP A 144 13.49 9.07 -22.08
N LEU A 145 14.43 8.19 -21.70
CA LEU A 145 14.85 7.09 -22.57
C LEU A 145 13.69 6.12 -22.76
N TYR A 146 13.55 5.57 -23.98
CA TYR A 146 12.50 4.61 -24.34
C TYR A 146 11.08 5.18 -24.07
N PRO A 147 10.67 6.26 -24.75
CA PRO A 147 9.43 6.98 -24.40
C PRO A 147 8.17 6.10 -24.51
N GLU A 148 8.07 5.25 -25.52
CA GLU A 148 6.93 4.33 -25.68
C GLU A 148 6.87 3.31 -24.53
N LEU A 149 8.00 2.64 -24.26
CA LEU A 149 8.09 1.64 -23.19
C LEU A 149 7.88 2.26 -21.81
N SER A 150 8.44 3.45 -21.58
CA SER A 150 8.23 4.20 -20.33
C SER A 150 6.77 4.50 -20.11
N ASN A 151 6.03 4.86 -21.16
CA ASN A 151 4.60 5.14 -21.10
C ASN A 151 3.76 3.90 -20.78
N GLN A 152 4.05 2.79 -21.46
CA GLN A 152 3.42 1.49 -21.17
C GLN A 152 3.69 1.08 -19.71
N LEU A 153 4.91 1.29 -19.22
CA LEU A 153 5.25 0.98 -17.83
C LEU A 153 4.52 1.91 -16.83
N LEU A 154 4.34 3.18 -17.17
CA LEU A 154 3.52 4.10 -16.37
C LEU A 154 2.06 3.63 -16.34
N GLU A 155 1.49 3.18 -17.47
CA GLU A 155 0.14 2.61 -17.52
C GLU A 155 0.02 1.43 -16.55
N VAL A 156 0.92 0.46 -16.66
CA VAL A 156 0.99 -0.72 -15.79
C VAL A 156 0.97 -0.31 -14.32
N LEU A 157 1.86 0.61 -13.93
CA LEU A 157 1.97 1.04 -12.53
C LEU A 157 0.73 1.78 -12.04
N HIS A 158 0.16 2.65 -12.88
CA HIS A 158 -1.05 3.40 -12.54
C HIS A 158 -2.27 2.49 -12.42
N ARG A 159 -2.37 1.46 -13.25
CA ARG A 159 -3.43 0.46 -13.19
C ARG A 159 -3.33 -0.39 -11.92
N VAL A 160 -2.12 -0.81 -11.55
CA VAL A 160 -1.88 -1.50 -10.26
C VAL A 160 -2.27 -0.61 -9.08
N HIS A 161 -1.86 0.65 -9.07
CA HIS A 161 -2.22 1.60 -8.02
C HIS A 161 -3.72 1.88 -7.97
N PHE A 162 -4.38 2.01 -9.13
CA PHE A 162 -5.82 2.20 -9.20
C PHE A 162 -6.61 1.00 -8.69
N GLU A 163 -6.20 -0.22 -9.06
CA GLU A 163 -6.94 -1.42 -8.68
C GLU A 163 -6.68 -1.83 -7.23
N LEU A 164 -5.44 -1.74 -6.73
CA LEU A 164 -5.16 -2.10 -5.34
C LEU A 164 -5.39 -0.94 -4.38
N GLY A 165 -5.04 0.29 -4.76
CA GLY A 165 -4.92 1.41 -3.83
C GLY A 165 -3.69 1.30 -2.93
N PRO A 166 -3.43 2.30 -2.07
CA PRO A 166 -2.34 2.29 -1.08
C PRO A 166 -2.66 1.36 0.11
N GLY A 167 -1.66 1.12 0.97
CA GLY A 167 -1.84 0.36 2.22
C GLY A 167 -1.28 -1.06 2.22
N PHE A 168 -0.77 -1.56 1.10
CA PHE A 168 -0.19 -2.90 1.06
C PHE A 168 1.34 -2.89 1.19
N LEU A 169 1.89 -4.02 1.64
CA LEU A 169 3.34 -4.21 1.66
C LEU A 169 3.91 -4.14 0.23
N ASN A 170 5.09 -3.54 0.08
CA ASN A 170 5.78 -3.42 -1.22
C ASN A 170 5.82 -4.72 -2.05
N ARG A 171 5.98 -5.88 -1.39
CA ARG A 171 6.00 -7.18 -2.08
C ARG A 171 4.72 -7.48 -2.87
N LEU A 172 3.56 -6.97 -2.43
CA LEU A 172 2.28 -7.13 -3.12
C LEU A 172 2.26 -6.29 -4.39
N TYR A 173 2.65 -5.00 -4.32
CA TYR A 173 2.75 -4.15 -5.51
C TYR A 173 3.73 -4.72 -6.53
N ARG A 174 4.91 -5.19 -6.09
CA ARG A 174 5.87 -5.84 -6.98
C ARG A 174 5.27 -7.02 -7.74
N ARG A 175 4.55 -7.90 -7.03
CA ARG A 175 3.90 -9.07 -7.63
C ARG A 175 2.76 -8.68 -8.54
N ALA A 176 1.91 -7.74 -8.15
CA ALA A 176 0.84 -7.21 -8.97
C ALA A 176 1.36 -6.55 -10.25
N THR A 177 2.46 -5.78 -10.16
CA THR A 177 3.13 -5.22 -11.34
C THR A 177 3.65 -6.29 -12.27
N MET A 178 4.26 -7.37 -11.76
CA MET A 178 4.68 -8.49 -12.61
C MET A 178 3.48 -9.17 -13.30
N VAL A 179 2.36 -9.37 -12.59
CA VAL A 179 1.13 -9.92 -13.19
C VAL A 179 0.58 -8.99 -14.28
N GLU A 180 0.53 -7.68 -14.04
CA GLU A 180 0.03 -6.72 -15.02
C GLU A 180 0.96 -6.61 -16.25
N LEU A 181 2.28 -6.71 -16.07
CA LEU A 181 3.23 -6.80 -17.19
C LEU A 181 2.93 -8.02 -18.07
N GLN A 182 2.68 -9.20 -17.47
CA GLN A 182 2.29 -10.40 -18.23
C GLN A 182 0.99 -10.19 -18.98
N TYR A 183 0.00 -9.58 -18.34
CA TYR A 183 -1.31 -9.32 -18.93
C TYR A 183 -1.22 -8.38 -20.13
N GLN A 184 -0.31 -7.41 -20.10
CA GLN A 184 -0.05 -6.48 -21.20
C GLN A 184 0.97 -7.01 -22.23
N GLY A 185 1.47 -8.23 -22.06
CA GLY A 185 2.42 -8.85 -22.98
C GLY A 185 3.82 -8.23 -22.96
N LEU A 186 4.19 -7.54 -21.88
CA LEU A 186 5.53 -6.96 -21.69
C LEU A 186 6.46 -8.00 -21.06
N GLY A 187 7.58 -8.27 -21.72
CA GLY A 187 8.63 -9.13 -21.22
C GLY A 187 9.31 -8.52 -20.00
N TYR A 188 9.54 -9.32 -18.96
CA TYR A 188 10.30 -8.89 -17.79
C TYR A 188 11.12 -10.02 -17.15
N GLU A 189 12.14 -9.62 -16.42
CA GLU A 189 12.94 -10.47 -15.54
C GLU A 189 12.86 -9.97 -14.09
N TYR A 190 12.66 -10.88 -13.14
CA TYR A 190 12.67 -10.54 -11.72
C TYR A 190 14.05 -10.75 -11.10
N ILE A 191 14.78 -9.66 -10.90
CA ILE A 191 16.11 -9.64 -10.30
C ILE A 191 15.97 -9.63 -8.78
N GLN A 192 15.95 -10.82 -8.18
CA GLN A 192 15.88 -10.99 -6.73
C GLN A 192 17.16 -10.53 -6.05
N ARG A 193 18.31 -10.82 -6.65
CA ARG A 193 19.65 -10.56 -6.12
C ARG A 193 20.54 -10.01 -7.21
N VAL A 194 21.48 -9.15 -6.80
CA VAL A 194 22.56 -8.66 -7.66
C VAL A 194 23.90 -9.14 -7.11
N PRO A 195 24.83 -9.58 -7.97
CA PRO A 195 26.16 -9.94 -7.54
C PRO A 195 26.89 -8.71 -7.00
N VAL A 196 27.79 -8.91 -6.05
CA VAL A 196 28.72 -7.88 -5.57
C VAL A 196 30.09 -8.22 -6.15
N LEU A 197 30.57 -7.39 -7.06
CA LEU A 197 31.85 -7.60 -7.74
C LEU A 197 32.90 -6.61 -7.23
N TYR A 198 34.12 -7.11 -7.01
CA TYR A 198 35.31 -6.32 -6.72
C TYR A 198 36.45 -6.76 -7.64
N ASN A 199 36.94 -5.86 -8.49
CA ASN A 199 37.97 -6.16 -9.49
C ASN A 199 37.67 -7.43 -10.31
N GLY A 200 36.42 -7.59 -10.76
CA GLY A 200 35.96 -8.76 -11.51
C GLY A 200 35.71 -10.03 -10.69
N HIS A 201 36.04 -10.05 -9.40
CA HIS A 201 35.78 -11.19 -8.51
C HIS A 201 34.45 -11.02 -7.78
N GLN A 202 33.63 -12.07 -7.76
CA GLN A 202 32.37 -12.06 -7.01
C GLN A 202 32.65 -12.26 -5.51
N LEU A 203 32.28 -11.26 -4.71
CA LEU A 203 32.37 -11.31 -3.24
C LEU A 203 31.11 -11.89 -2.59
N GLY A 204 29.97 -11.83 -3.27
CA GLY A 204 28.69 -12.31 -2.76
C GLY A 204 27.52 -11.80 -3.58
N GLU A 205 26.35 -11.77 -2.95
CA GLU A 205 25.10 -11.28 -3.54
C GLU A 205 24.34 -10.40 -2.56
N HIS A 206 23.58 -9.43 -3.07
CA HIS A 206 22.71 -8.58 -2.26
C HIS A 206 21.28 -8.58 -2.81
N ALA A 207 20.27 -8.61 -1.93
CA ALA A 207 18.87 -8.53 -2.32
C ALA A 207 18.54 -7.22 -3.08
N ALA A 208 17.98 -7.34 -4.28
CA ALA A 208 17.66 -6.22 -5.15
C ALA A 208 16.15 -6.02 -5.30
N ASN A 209 15.42 -7.12 -5.52
CA ASN A 209 13.98 -7.15 -5.76
C ASN A 209 13.53 -6.17 -6.86
N LEU A 210 14.29 -6.11 -7.96
CA LEU A 210 14.02 -5.24 -9.11
C LEU A 210 13.31 -6.02 -10.22
N ILE A 211 12.52 -5.32 -11.01
CA ILE A 211 11.92 -5.85 -12.25
C ILE A 211 12.66 -5.21 -13.42
N CYS A 212 13.32 -6.00 -14.26
CA CYS A 212 13.84 -5.53 -15.53
C CYS A 212 12.77 -5.70 -16.60
N VAL A 213 12.36 -4.63 -17.27
CA VAL A 213 11.32 -4.66 -18.32
C VAL A 213 11.98 -4.50 -19.68
N GLU A 214 11.68 -5.43 -20.60
CA GLU A 214 12.16 -5.45 -21.99
C GLU A 214 13.69 -5.30 -22.13
N ASN A 215 14.46 -5.77 -21.14
CA ASN A 215 15.92 -5.60 -21.06
C ASN A 215 16.39 -4.14 -21.20
N LYS A 216 15.54 -3.17 -20.84
CA LYS A 216 15.78 -1.73 -21.05
C LYS A 216 15.62 -0.88 -19.79
N ILE A 217 14.58 -1.15 -18.98
CA ILE A 217 14.24 -0.30 -17.82
C ILE A 217 14.27 -1.14 -16.54
N LEU A 218 15.02 -0.68 -15.53
CA LEU A 218 14.93 -1.27 -14.18
C LEU A 218 13.86 -0.57 -13.34
N LEU A 219 12.85 -1.32 -12.91
CA LEU A 219 11.80 -0.86 -12.04
C LEU A 219 12.06 -1.31 -10.59
N ALA A 220 11.99 -0.36 -9.67
CA ALA A 220 11.90 -0.58 -8.24
C ALA A 220 10.51 -0.13 -7.74
N THR A 221 9.73 -1.06 -7.20
CA THR A 221 8.50 -0.71 -6.47
C THR A 221 8.84 -0.46 -5.00
N VAL A 222 8.18 0.51 -4.39
CA VAL A 222 8.24 0.82 -2.95
C VAL A 222 6.86 1.24 -2.44
N ALA A 223 6.68 1.16 -1.12
CA ALA A 223 5.52 1.68 -0.42
C ALA A 223 6.02 2.33 0.86
N VAL A 224 6.40 3.61 0.76
CA VAL A 224 7.03 4.40 1.83
C VAL A 224 6.40 5.78 1.89
N ASP A 225 6.36 6.40 3.07
CA ASP A 225 5.76 7.73 3.25
C ASP A 225 6.48 8.82 2.45
N LEU A 226 7.80 8.72 2.35
CA LEU A 226 8.64 9.66 1.62
C LEU A 226 9.64 8.94 0.71
N LEU A 227 9.73 9.38 -0.53
CA LEU A 227 10.76 8.97 -1.48
C LEU A 227 12.11 9.66 -1.16
N GLU A 228 12.84 9.09 -0.21
CA GLU A 228 14.15 9.62 0.19
C GLU A 228 15.21 9.50 -0.91
N ARG A 229 16.17 10.43 -0.89
CA ARG A 229 17.31 10.45 -1.81
C ARG A 229 18.13 9.14 -1.77
N ASN A 230 18.22 8.49 -0.62
CA ASN A 230 18.95 7.21 -0.49
C ASN A 230 18.39 6.13 -1.42
N LEU A 231 17.06 6.01 -1.53
CA LEU A 231 16.43 5.04 -2.44
C LEU A 231 16.80 5.32 -3.91
N GLN A 232 16.84 6.60 -4.29
CA GLN A 232 17.24 7.03 -5.63
C GLN A 232 18.71 6.69 -5.92
N GLU A 233 19.63 7.01 -5.00
CA GLU A 233 21.06 6.71 -5.14
C GLU A 233 21.32 5.19 -5.17
N ARG A 234 20.57 4.39 -4.40
CA ARG A 234 20.63 2.93 -4.45
C ARG A 234 20.21 2.38 -5.81
N LEU A 235 19.11 2.89 -6.38
CA LEU A 235 18.70 2.48 -7.73
C LEU A 235 19.73 2.93 -8.77
N LYS A 236 20.26 4.15 -8.64
CA LYS A 236 21.31 4.69 -9.51
C LYS A 236 22.57 3.82 -9.51
N ALA A 237 23.02 3.38 -8.34
CA ALA A 237 24.18 2.48 -8.22
C ALA A 237 23.91 1.13 -8.91
N ARG A 238 22.70 0.57 -8.76
CA ARG A 238 22.31 -0.69 -9.43
C ARG A 238 22.24 -0.55 -10.94
N LEU A 239 21.73 0.57 -11.46
CA LEU A 239 21.73 0.87 -12.88
C LEU A 239 23.15 0.80 -13.47
N ARG A 240 24.13 1.46 -12.83
CA ARG A 240 25.55 1.39 -13.26
C ARG A 240 26.09 -0.03 -13.23
N HIS A 241 25.84 -0.74 -12.13
CA HIS A 241 26.37 -2.08 -11.92
C HIS A 241 25.82 -3.09 -12.92
N LEU A 242 24.55 -2.96 -13.28
CA LEU A 242 23.85 -3.87 -14.18
C LEU A 242 23.85 -3.39 -15.65
N GLY A 243 24.44 -2.23 -15.95
CA GLY A 243 24.56 -1.71 -17.31
C GLY A 243 23.28 -1.08 -17.90
N TYR A 244 22.33 -0.68 -17.06
CA TYR A 244 21.07 -0.04 -17.49
C TYR A 244 21.18 1.49 -17.43
N LYS A 245 20.56 2.19 -18.39
CA LYS A 245 20.61 3.65 -18.47
C LYS A 245 19.43 4.35 -17.79
N LEU A 246 18.29 3.66 -17.67
CA LEU A 246 17.07 4.18 -17.07
C LEU A 246 16.52 3.20 -16.04
N GLY A 247 16.12 3.74 -14.90
CA GLY A 247 15.26 3.04 -13.96
C GLY A 247 14.11 3.90 -13.48
N LEU A 248 13.04 3.26 -13.03
CA LEU A 248 11.88 3.92 -12.42
C LEU A 248 11.78 3.50 -10.96
N LEU A 249 11.55 4.46 -10.07
CA LEU A 249 11.22 4.23 -8.68
C LEU A 249 9.74 4.58 -8.48
N ALA A 250 8.90 3.57 -8.29
CA ALA A 250 7.45 3.72 -8.17
C ALA A 250 7.01 3.54 -6.71
N ASN A 251 6.49 4.61 -6.11
CA ASN A 251 5.96 4.60 -4.74
C ASN A 251 4.43 4.55 -4.73
N PHE A 252 3.90 3.49 -4.13
CA PHE A 252 2.47 3.21 -4.06
C PHE A 252 1.81 3.74 -2.78
N ASN A 253 2.56 4.26 -1.81
CA ASN A 253 2.03 4.68 -0.51
C ASN A 253 1.58 6.15 -0.49
N SER A 254 0.68 6.50 -1.40
CA SER A 254 0.08 7.85 -1.50
C SER A 254 -1.29 7.77 -2.18
N THR A 255 -2.06 8.85 -2.08
CA THR A 255 -3.35 9.02 -2.80
C THR A 255 -3.17 8.98 -4.31
N THR A 256 -1.99 9.35 -4.82
CA THR A 256 -1.59 9.19 -6.21
C THR A 256 -0.28 8.43 -6.29
N LEU A 257 -0.13 7.61 -7.34
CA LEU A 257 1.15 6.96 -7.63
C LEU A 257 2.23 8.02 -7.87
N GLN A 258 3.36 7.89 -7.20
CA GLN A 258 4.55 8.70 -7.45
C GLN A 258 5.57 7.86 -8.22
N VAL A 259 6.06 8.37 -9.35
CA VAL A 259 7.09 7.69 -10.14
C VAL A 259 8.25 8.64 -10.38
N ALA A 260 9.45 8.25 -9.94
CA ALA A 260 10.67 9.02 -10.14
C ALA A 260 11.60 8.31 -11.15
N PRO A 261 11.96 8.96 -12.27
CA PRO A 261 12.94 8.44 -13.21
C PRO A 261 14.37 8.63 -12.68
N ILE A 262 15.19 7.59 -12.72
CA ILE A 262 16.60 7.61 -12.33
C ILE A 262 17.45 7.28 -13.54
N ARG A 263 18.47 8.11 -13.81
CA ARG A 263 19.36 7.96 -14.97
C ARG A 263 20.83 7.93 -14.56
N VAL A 264 21.63 7.33 -15.44
CA VAL A 264 23.10 7.25 -15.34
C VAL A 264 23.80 7.43 -16.66
#